data_AF-A0A4V4HFT3-F1
#
_entry.id   AF-A0A4V4HFT3-F1
#
_cell.length_a   1.000
_cell.length_b   1.000
_cell.length_c   1.000
_cell.angle_alpha   90.00
_cell.angle_beta   90.00
_cell.angle_gamma   90.00
#
_symmetry.space_group_name_H-M   'P 1'
#
loop_
_entity.id
_entity.type
_entity.pdbx_description
1 polymer ?
#
loop_
_entity_poly.entity_id
_entity_poly.type
_entity_poly.pdbx_seq_one_letter_code
_entity_poly.pdbx_strand_id
1 'polypeptide(L)'
;MEHPSSRFQSVLHTNHVPSPSEITEIRDLLRAPEQELMQIDAEIAKLQSQVAKLQSRRVILDTFVTAHRALLSPIRRIPNEILAEVFVMCLPQSVQSSIYYPSTGVDKAPLIFTRVCKTWRTVSLSTPRLWCQLSFHIPHDLTNVELWQAQQHGIDLWLQRSGDLPLSLSIL
;
A
#
# COMPACT_ATOMS: atom_id res chain seq x y z
N MET A 1 -2.96 25.35 -36.05
CA MET A 1 -4.29 24.74 -36.20
C MET A 1 -5.23 25.86 -36.57
N GLU A 2 -5.77 25.85 -37.78
CA GLU A 2 -6.73 26.86 -38.22
C GLU A 2 -8.06 26.58 -37.51
N HIS A 3 -8.57 27.56 -36.76
CA HIS A 3 -9.92 27.46 -36.22
C HIS A 3 -10.91 27.67 -37.36
N PRO A 4 -11.93 26.79 -37.52
CA PRO A 4 -12.98 27.02 -38.49
C PRO A 4 -13.64 28.37 -38.18
N SER A 5 -13.54 29.31 -39.12
CA SER A 5 -14.13 30.65 -39.02
C SER A 5 -15.37 30.72 -39.89
N SER A 6 -16.41 31.42 -39.42
CA SER A 6 -17.64 31.62 -40.17
C SER A 6 -18.16 33.04 -39.99
N ARG A 7 -19.04 33.47 -40.90
CA ARG A 7 -19.72 34.77 -40.80
C ARG A 7 -20.62 34.89 -39.56
N PHE A 8 -20.93 33.78 -38.90
CA PHE A 8 -21.71 33.76 -37.67
C PHE A 8 -20.88 34.03 -36.41
N GLN A 9 -19.55 34.17 -36.54
CA GLN A 9 -18.64 34.32 -35.40
C GLN A 9 -18.90 35.59 -34.58
N SER A 10 -19.36 36.68 -35.21
CA SER A 10 -19.74 37.93 -34.54
C SER A 10 -21.06 37.85 -33.76
N VAL A 11 -21.90 36.87 -34.05
CA VAL A 11 -23.21 36.68 -33.40
C VAL A 11 -23.21 35.52 -32.40
N LEU A 12 -22.09 34.78 -32.27
CA LEU A 12 -21.92 33.79 -31.20
C LEU A 12 -22.03 34.47 -29.82
N HIS A 13 -22.64 33.77 -28.86
CA HIS A 13 -22.87 34.27 -27.50
C HIS A 13 -23.79 35.52 -27.40
N THR A 14 -24.58 35.79 -28.42
CA THR A 14 -25.64 36.81 -28.40
C THR A 14 -27.03 36.17 -28.41
N ASN A 15 -28.08 36.97 -28.21
CA ASN A 15 -29.48 36.52 -28.36
C ASN A 15 -29.97 36.56 -29.82
N HIS A 16 -29.07 36.53 -30.82
CA HIS A 16 -29.44 36.53 -32.24
C HIS A 16 -30.29 35.30 -32.58
N VAL A 17 -31.45 35.53 -33.21
CA VAL A 17 -32.33 34.46 -33.68
C VAL A 17 -32.07 34.24 -35.16
N PRO A 18 -31.55 33.06 -35.58
CA PRO A 18 -31.26 32.80 -36.98
C PRO A 18 -32.55 32.72 -37.80
N SER A 19 -32.54 33.38 -38.96
CA SER A 19 -33.57 33.23 -39.99
C SER A 19 -33.53 31.82 -40.63
N PRO A 20 -34.59 31.37 -41.33
CA PRO A 20 -34.62 30.03 -41.93
C PRO A 20 -33.47 29.72 -42.90
N SER A 21 -32.99 30.73 -43.64
CA SER A 21 -31.82 30.61 -44.52
C SER A 21 -30.53 30.45 -43.72
N GLU A 22 -30.34 31.25 -42.66
CA GLU A 22 -29.19 31.14 -41.77
C GLU A 22 -29.14 29.78 -41.06
N ILE A 23 -30.29 29.23 -40.65
CA ILE A 23 -30.36 27.87 -40.08
C ILE A 23 -29.81 26.83 -41.07
N THR A 24 -30.14 26.96 -42.35
CA THR A 24 -29.68 26.03 -43.39
C THR A 24 -28.17 26.14 -43.58
N GLU A 25 -27.66 27.37 -43.68
CA GLU A 25 -26.23 27.64 -43.82
C GLU A 25 -25.41 27.16 -42.61
N ILE A 26 -25.93 27.34 -41.39
CA ILE A 26 -25.31 26.83 -40.16
C ILE A 26 -25.25 25.30 -40.18
N ARG A 27 -26.33 24.60 -40.57
CA ARG A 27 -26.34 23.14 -40.67
C ARG A 27 -25.31 22.63 -41.66
N ASP A 28 -25.21 23.26 -42.82
CA ASP A 28 -24.23 22.86 -43.84
C ASP A 28 -22.80 23.12 -43.37
N LEU A 29 -22.56 24.24 -42.66
CA LEU A 29 -21.26 24.57 -42.08
C LEU A 29 -20.83 23.59 -40.98
N LEU A 30 -21.78 23.09 -40.16
CA LEU A 30 -21.49 22.15 -39.07
C LEU A 30 -21.23 20.71 -39.55
N ARG A 31 -21.71 20.34 -40.75
CA ARG A 31 -21.67 18.96 -41.24
C ARG A 31 -20.27 18.34 -41.23
N ALA A 32 -19.27 19.04 -41.79
CA ALA A 32 -17.91 18.54 -41.86
C ALA A 32 -17.20 18.50 -40.49
N PRO A 33 -17.24 19.57 -39.67
CA PRO A 33 -16.72 19.54 -38.30
C PRO A 33 -17.35 18.46 -37.41
N GLU A 34 -18.66 18.25 -37.48
CA GLU A 34 -19.34 17.19 -36.74
C GLU A 34 -18.86 15.81 -37.16
N GLN A 35 -18.65 15.60 -38.47
CA GLN A 35 -18.12 14.35 -39.00
C GLN A 35 -16.65 14.13 -38.57
N GLU A 36 -15.83 15.17 -38.55
CA GLU A 36 -14.44 15.10 -38.07
C GLU A 36 -14.39 14.79 -36.57
N LEU A 37 -15.22 15.46 -35.76
CA LEU A 37 -15.37 15.16 -34.32
C LEU A 37 -15.74 13.70 -34.09
N MET A 38 -16.72 13.17 -34.83
CA MET A 38 -17.09 11.75 -34.74
C MET A 38 -15.93 10.80 -35.04
N GLN A 39 -15.06 11.15 -36.01
CA GLN A 39 -13.89 10.34 -36.35
C GLN A 39 -12.84 10.39 -35.24
N ILE A 40 -12.56 11.58 -34.71
CA ILE A 40 -11.61 11.79 -33.60
C ILE A 40 -12.09 11.03 -32.36
N ASP A 41 -13.37 11.13 -32.00
CA ASP A 41 -13.93 10.42 -30.85
C ASP A 41 -13.82 8.89 -31.00
N ALA A 42 -14.07 8.37 -32.21
CA ALA A 42 -13.89 6.95 -32.50
C ALA A 42 -12.42 6.51 -32.37
N GLU A 43 -11.48 7.33 -32.82
CA GLU A 43 -10.04 7.06 -32.68
C GLU A 43 -9.58 7.12 -31.21
N ILE A 44 -10.05 8.11 -30.45
CA ILE A 44 -9.83 8.21 -29.00
C ILE A 44 -10.33 6.94 -28.31
N ALA A 45 -11.56 6.51 -28.57
CA ALA A 45 -12.13 5.31 -27.97
C ALA A 45 -11.31 4.06 -28.30
N LYS A 46 -10.86 3.92 -29.56
CA LYS A 46 -10.00 2.83 -30.00
C LYS A 46 -8.66 2.82 -29.27
N LEU A 47 -7.98 3.96 -29.19
CA LEU A 47 -6.68 4.08 -28.52
C LEU A 47 -6.81 3.84 -27.01
N GLN A 48 -7.86 4.35 -26.38
CA GLN A 48 -8.16 4.08 -24.96
C GLN A 48 -8.33 2.58 -24.68
N SER A 49 -9.03 1.86 -25.57
CA SER A 49 -9.15 0.39 -25.48
C SER A 49 -7.80 -0.32 -25.57
N GLN A 50 -6.92 0.13 -26.48
CA GLN A 50 -5.56 -0.43 -26.60
C GLN A 50 -4.71 -0.16 -25.36
N VAL A 51 -4.78 1.05 -24.81
CA VAL A 51 -4.08 1.42 -23.57
C VAL A 51 -4.57 0.55 -22.42
N ALA A 52 -5.88 0.37 -22.25
CA ALA A 52 -6.44 -0.49 -21.22
C ALA A 52 -5.92 -1.93 -21.32
N LYS A 53 -5.89 -2.49 -22.53
CA LYS A 53 -5.35 -3.85 -22.78
C LYS A 53 -3.88 -3.96 -22.39
N LEU A 54 -3.05 -2.99 -22.76
CA LEU A 54 -1.64 -2.97 -22.41
C LEU A 54 -1.41 -2.80 -20.91
N GLN A 55 -2.22 -1.98 -20.24
CA GLN A 55 -2.18 -1.80 -18.78
C GLN A 55 -2.50 -3.11 -18.06
N SER A 56 -3.55 -3.83 -18.48
CA SER A 56 -3.85 -5.15 -17.91
C SER A 56 -2.68 -6.13 -18.08
N ARG A 57 -2.08 -6.18 -19.28
CA ARG A 57 -0.90 -7.02 -19.53
C ARG A 57 0.30 -6.61 -18.69
N ARG A 58 0.52 -5.31 -18.50
CA ARG A 58 1.59 -4.77 -17.65
C ARG A 58 1.43 -5.25 -16.22
N VAL A 59 0.23 -5.17 -15.63
CA VAL A 59 -0.02 -5.63 -14.25
C VAL A 59 0.27 -7.12 -14.11
N ILE A 60 -0.15 -7.94 -15.06
CA ILE A 60 0.13 -9.39 -15.05
C ILE A 60 1.63 -9.67 -15.10
N LEU A 61 2.37 -8.99 -15.98
CA LEU A 61 3.82 -9.18 -16.09
C LEU A 61 4.57 -8.63 -14.88
N ASP A 62 4.15 -7.50 -14.33
CA ASP A 62 4.77 -6.87 -13.16
C ASP A 62 4.63 -7.76 -11.92
N THR A 63 3.45 -8.33 -11.70
CA THR A 63 3.23 -9.30 -10.61
C THR A 63 4.08 -10.55 -10.78
N PHE A 64 4.14 -11.11 -11.99
CA PHE A 64 5.00 -12.26 -12.31
C PHE A 64 6.48 -11.96 -12.05
N VAL A 65 7.00 -10.85 -12.59
CA VAL A 65 8.41 -10.45 -12.46
C VAL A 65 8.76 -10.19 -11.00
N THR A 66 7.92 -9.46 -10.26
CA THR A 66 8.13 -9.14 -8.85
C THR A 66 8.18 -10.40 -7.99
N ALA A 67 7.23 -11.34 -8.20
CA ALA A 67 7.22 -12.61 -7.48
C ALA A 67 8.51 -13.43 -7.72
N HIS A 68 8.97 -13.52 -8.98
CA HIS A 68 10.18 -14.26 -9.32
C HIS A 68 11.46 -13.57 -8.83
N ARG A 69 11.54 -12.24 -8.91
CA ARG A 69 12.64 -11.48 -8.31
C ARG A 69 12.72 -11.69 -6.80
N ALA A 70 11.57 -11.78 -6.12
CA ALA A 70 11.54 -12.10 -4.71
C ALA A 70 12.12 -13.49 -4.39
N LEU A 71 12.01 -14.48 -5.30
CA LEU A 71 12.67 -15.79 -5.17
C LEU A 71 14.21 -15.68 -5.19
N LEU A 72 14.73 -14.70 -5.93
CA LEU A 72 16.18 -14.46 -6.07
C LEU A 72 16.74 -13.61 -4.92
N SER A 73 15.89 -13.12 -4.01
CA SER A 73 16.32 -12.28 -2.90
C SER A 73 17.38 -13.01 -2.05
N PRO A 74 18.54 -12.38 -1.78
CA PRO A 74 19.61 -12.99 -0.98
C PRO A 74 19.11 -13.49 0.39
N ILE A 75 18.12 -12.83 0.96
CA ILE A 75 17.55 -13.17 2.27
C ILE A 75 16.99 -14.59 2.35
N ARG A 76 16.65 -15.20 1.20
CA ARG A 76 16.19 -16.60 1.14
C ARG A 76 17.31 -17.62 1.24
N ARG A 77 18.57 -17.19 1.09
CA ARG A 77 19.77 -18.05 1.19
C ARG A 77 20.54 -17.82 2.49
N ILE A 78 20.16 -16.83 3.28
CA ILE A 78 20.78 -16.57 4.58
C ILE A 78 20.38 -17.72 5.52
N PRO A 79 21.35 -18.42 6.14
CA PRO A 79 21.07 -19.43 7.15
C PRO A 79 20.24 -18.83 8.30
N ASN A 80 19.38 -19.65 8.91
CA ASN A 80 18.48 -19.18 9.97
C ASN A 80 19.24 -18.58 11.16
N GLU A 81 20.44 -19.08 11.44
CA GLU A 81 21.33 -18.63 12.51
C GLU A 81 21.82 -17.20 12.25
N ILE A 82 22.23 -16.91 11.02
CA ILE A 82 22.68 -15.57 10.62
C ILE A 82 21.50 -14.60 10.62
N LEU A 83 20.33 -15.05 10.15
CA LEU A 83 19.11 -14.25 10.21
C LEU A 83 18.71 -13.93 11.66
N ALA A 84 18.85 -14.89 12.58
CA ALA A 84 18.61 -14.71 14.00
C ALA A 84 19.57 -13.68 14.61
N GLU A 85 20.87 -13.74 14.31
CA GLU A 85 21.84 -12.74 14.77
C GLU A 85 21.49 -11.33 14.27
N VAL A 86 21.09 -11.20 13.00
CA VAL A 86 20.63 -9.92 12.45
C VAL A 86 19.43 -9.39 13.24
N PHE A 87 18.44 -10.23 13.54
CA PHE A 87 17.28 -9.82 14.34
C PHE A 87 17.69 -9.36 15.74
N VAL A 88 18.65 -10.03 16.37
CA VAL A 88 19.15 -9.65 17.70
C VAL A 88 19.86 -8.30 17.65
N MET A 89 20.65 -8.03 16.61
CA MET A 89 21.30 -6.73 16.40
C MET A 89 20.31 -5.59 16.14
N CYS A 90 19.09 -5.90 15.70
CA CYS A 90 18.02 -4.94 15.47
C CYS A 90 17.12 -4.71 16.69
N LEU A 91 17.40 -5.33 17.83
CA LEU A 91 16.65 -5.07 19.05
C LEU A 91 16.82 -3.62 19.52
N PRO A 92 15.78 -3.01 20.13
CA PRO A 92 15.87 -1.66 20.64
C PRO A 92 16.91 -1.55 21.77
N GLN A 93 17.81 -0.56 21.70
CA GLN A 93 18.88 -0.39 22.68
C GLN A 93 18.41 0.27 23.99
N SER A 94 17.22 0.88 24.02
CA SER A 94 16.70 1.57 25.21
C SER A 94 15.37 0.99 25.68
N VAL A 95 15.13 1.00 27.00
CA VAL A 95 13.90 0.50 27.64
C VAL A 95 12.64 1.18 27.09
N GLN A 96 12.75 2.46 26.73
CA GLN A 96 11.64 3.25 26.18
C GLN A 96 11.33 2.91 24.72
N SER A 97 12.24 2.24 24.01
CA SER A 97 12.03 1.77 22.64
C SER A 97 11.61 0.30 22.57
N SER A 98 11.65 -0.43 23.69
CA SER A 98 11.21 -1.83 23.85
C SER A 98 9.82 -1.98 24.48
N ILE A 99 8.99 -0.92 24.43
CA ILE A 99 7.66 -0.93 25.05
C ILE A 99 6.71 -1.82 24.24
N TYR A 100 6.29 -2.91 24.86
CA TYR A 100 5.19 -3.73 24.39
C TYR A 100 3.86 -3.05 24.75
N TYR A 101 3.07 -2.78 23.72
CA TYR A 101 1.69 -2.36 23.85
C TYR A 101 0.83 -3.22 22.92
N PRO A 102 -0.23 -3.88 23.41
CA PRO A 102 -1.03 -4.80 22.59
C PRO A 102 -1.56 -4.18 21.29
N SER A 103 -1.85 -2.88 21.28
CA SER A 103 -2.41 -2.19 20.10
C SER A 103 -1.40 -1.41 19.25
N THR A 104 -0.20 -1.10 19.74
CA THR A 104 0.76 -0.22 19.03
C THR A 104 2.21 -0.74 18.99
N GLY A 105 2.55 -1.77 19.76
CA GLY A 105 3.91 -2.33 19.85
C GLY A 105 4.25 -3.37 18.78
N VAL A 106 3.28 -3.80 17.97
CA VAL A 106 3.43 -4.90 16.99
C VAL A 106 4.35 -4.58 15.81
N ASP A 107 4.67 -3.30 15.61
CA ASP A 107 5.55 -2.82 14.54
C ASP A 107 7.00 -2.60 15.01
N LYS A 108 7.31 -2.99 16.26
CA LYS A 108 8.65 -2.90 16.85
C LYS A 108 9.29 -4.29 16.95
N ALA A 109 10.63 -4.33 16.95
CA ALA A 109 11.36 -5.56 17.27
C ALA A 109 11.11 -5.97 18.73
N PRO A 110 10.99 -7.27 19.03
CA PRO A 110 11.09 -8.41 18.10
C PRO A 110 9.81 -8.74 17.31
N LEU A 111 8.65 -8.18 17.68
CA LEU A 111 7.34 -8.57 17.14
C LEU A 111 7.20 -8.36 15.62
N ILE A 112 7.80 -7.31 15.07
CA ILE A 112 7.78 -7.03 13.62
C ILE A 112 8.31 -8.20 12.79
N PHE A 113 9.34 -8.92 13.31
CA PHE A 113 9.92 -10.06 12.60
C PHE A 113 8.93 -11.23 12.47
N THR A 114 7.93 -11.32 13.35
CA THR A 114 6.90 -12.36 13.31
C THR A 114 5.83 -12.14 12.23
N ARG A 115 5.88 -11.00 11.51
CA ARG A 115 4.85 -10.54 10.56
C ARG A 115 5.36 -10.41 9.12
N VAL A 116 6.67 -10.53 8.87
CA VAL A 116 7.24 -10.36 7.52
C VAL A 116 6.94 -11.56 6.61
N CYS A 117 7.32 -12.77 7.03
CA CYS A 117 7.04 -14.00 6.30
C CYS A 117 7.10 -15.22 7.22
N LYS A 118 6.70 -16.41 6.72
CA LYS A 118 6.72 -17.66 7.49
C LYS A 118 8.11 -18.02 8.04
N THR A 119 9.16 -17.83 7.23
CA THR A 119 10.55 -18.11 7.66
C THR A 119 10.99 -17.18 8.78
N TRP A 120 10.80 -15.87 8.63
CA TRP A 120 11.16 -14.90 9.66
C TRP A 120 10.38 -15.12 10.96
N ARG A 121 9.09 -15.45 10.85
CA ARG A 121 8.28 -15.84 12.01
C ARG A 121 8.84 -17.05 12.72
N THR A 122 9.18 -18.11 11.97
CA THR A 122 9.75 -19.33 12.55
C THR A 122 11.06 -19.02 13.28
N VAL A 123 11.99 -18.31 12.61
CA VAL A 123 13.28 -17.92 13.19
C VAL A 123 13.10 -17.02 14.42
N SER A 124 12.24 -16.02 14.34
CA SER A 124 11.98 -15.10 15.45
C SER A 124 11.42 -15.84 16.68
N LEU A 125 10.44 -16.72 16.47
CA LEU A 125 9.83 -17.48 17.57
C LEU A 125 10.79 -18.54 18.15
N SER A 126 11.71 -19.08 17.35
CA SER A 126 12.69 -20.08 17.79
C SER A 126 14.00 -19.48 18.32
N THR A 127 14.10 -18.15 18.46
CA THR A 127 15.30 -17.46 18.93
C THR A 127 15.05 -16.80 20.29
N PRO A 128 15.34 -17.47 21.42
CA PRO A 128 15.02 -16.96 22.75
C PRO A 128 15.64 -15.61 23.10
N ARG A 129 16.83 -15.32 22.55
CA ARG A 129 17.55 -14.04 22.73
C ARG A 129 16.72 -12.81 22.32
N LEU A 130 15.77 -12.97 21.39
CA LEU A 130 14.89 -11.88 20.97
C LEU A 130 13.85 -11.49 22.03
N TRP A 131 13.58 -12.38 22.97
CA TRP A 131 12.50 -12.26 23.95
C TRP A 131 13.03 -12.00 25.36
N CYS A 132 14.31 -11.66 25.52
CA CYS A 132 14.96 -11.44 26.83
C CYS A 132 14.73 -10.05 27.45
N GLN A 133 13.99 -9.16 26.78
CA GLN A 133 13.64 -7.85 27.31
C GLN A 133 12.17 -7.55 27.05
N LEU A 134 11.42 -7.18 28.08
CA LEU A 134 10.01 -6.82 27.98
C LEU A 134 9.71 -5.63 28.88
N SER A 135 9.25 -4.53 28.26
CA SER A 135 8.72 -3.37 28.97
C SER A 135 7.23 -3.24 28.69
N PHE A 136 6.40 -2.99 29.70
CA PHE A 136 4.96 -2.78 29.49
C PHE A 136 4.37 -1.78 30.49
N HIS A 137 3.25 -1.18 30.12
CA HIS A 137 2.48 -0.28 30.99
C HIS A 137 1.33 -1.02 31.65
N ILE A 138 0.98 -0.62 32.86
CA ILE A 138 -0.28 -1.01 33.48
C ILE A 138 -1.40 -0.18 32.82
N PRO A 139 -2.43 -0.81 32.23
CA PRO A 139 -3.55 -0.08 31.64
C PRO A 139 -4.21 0.86 32.66
N HIS A 140 -4.44 2.11 32.28
CA HIS A 140 -5.14 3.08 33.14
C HIS A 140 -6.62 2.73 33.32
N ASP A 141 -7.24 2.11 32.30
CA ASP A 141 -8.60 1.63 32.37
C ASP A 141 -8.63 0.19 32.91
N LEU A 142 -8.95 0.08 34.20
CA LEU A 142 -9.07 -1.20 34.89
C LEU A 142 -10.36 -1.96 34.54
N THR A 143 -11.28 -1.34 33.80
CA THR A 143 -12.57 -1.95 33.43
C THR A 143 -12.54 -2.67 32.09
N ASN A 144 -11.52 -2.42 31.26
CA ASN A 144 -11.36 -3.04 29.95
C ASN A 144 -10.75 -4.45 30.05
N VAL A 145 -11.59 -5.43 30.42
CA VAL A 145 -11.18 -6.83 30.62
C VAL A 145 -10.49 -7.42 29.39
N GLU A 146 -10.93 -7.09 28.18
CA GLU A 146 -10.35 -7.60 26.93
C GLU A 146 -8.91 -7.13 26.73
N LEU A 147 -8.63 -5.85 27.02
CA LEU A 147 -7.28 -5.30 26.96
C LEU A 147 -6.34 -6.00 27.94
N TRP A 148 -6.80 -6.25 29.16
CA TRP A 148 -6.05 -6.96 30.19
C TRP A 148 -5.74 -8.40 29.77
N GLN A 149 -6.73 -9.12 29.25
CA GLN A 149 -6.55 -10.49 28.76
C GLN A 149 -5.56 -10.55 27.59
N ALA A 150 -5.67 -9.63 26.63
CA ALA A 150 -4.75 -9.54 25.50
C ALA A 150 -3.31 -9.21 25.95
N GLN A 151 -3.17 -8.32 26.94
CA GLN A 151 -1.86 -7.98 27.49
C GLN A 151 -1.25 -9.16 28.25
N GLN A 152 -2.01 -9.80 29.14
CA GLN A 152 -1.57 -10.99 29.88
C GLN A 152 -1.13 -12.10 28.92
N HIS A 153 -1.95 -12.42 27.93
CA HIS A 153 -1.60 -13.42 26.93
C HIS A 153 -0.31 -13.08 26.15
N GLY A 154 -0.13 -11.79 25.82
CA GLY A 154 1.10 -11.32 25.17
C GLY A 154 2.34 -11.46 26.06
N ILE A 155 2.21 -11.14 27.35
CA ILE A 155 3.27 -11.31 28.34
C ILE A 155 3.61 -12.79 28.49
N ASP A 156 2.61 -13.66 28.68
CA ASP A 156 2.81 -15.11 28.82
C ASP A 156 3.55 -15.71 27.61
N LEU A 157 3.13 -15.32 26.40
CA LEU A 157 3.82 -15.71 25.16
C LEU A 157 5.26 -15.21 25.12
N TRP A 158 5.53 -14.03 25.66
CA TRP A 158 6.88 -13.47 25.72
C TRP A 158 7.77 -14.27 26.68
N LEU A 159 7.26 -14.55 27.88
CA LEU A 159 7.94 -15.36 28.90
C LEU A 159 8.23 -16.77 28.39
N GLN A 160 7.27 -17.39 27.70
CA GLN A 160 7.47 -18.71 27.11
C GLN A 160 8.60 -18.71 26.08
N ARG A 161 8.73 -17.64 25.30
CA ARG A 161 9.71 -17.55 24.20
C ARG A 161 11.10 -17.21 24.67
N SER A 162 11.29 -16.54 25.81
CA SER A 162 12.62 -16.31 26.38
C SER A 162 13.29 -17.61 26.84
N GLY A 163 12.52 -18.69 27.01
CA GLY A 163 13.03 -19.98 27.47
C GLY A 163 13.74 -19.84 28.80
N ASP A 164 14.91 -20.48 28.93
CA ASP A 164 15.71 -20.47 30.16
C ASP A 164 16.68 -19.28 30.25
N LEU A 165 16.62 -18.33 29.32
CA LEU A 165 17.51 -17.16 29.34
C LEU A 165 17.07 -16.12 30.38
N PRO A 166 18.02 -15.40 31.00
CA PRO A 166 17.69 -14.30 31.91
C PRO A 166 16.84 -13.23 31.22
N LEU A 167 15.73 -12.87 31.85
CA LEU A 167 14.77 -11.90 31.34
C LEU A 167 14.87 -10.57 32.11
N SER A 168 14.91 -9.46 31.37
CA SER A 168 14.75 -8.11 31.93
C SER A 168 13.31 -7.65 31.77
N LEU A 169 12.63 -7.43 32.90
CA LEU A 169 11.27 -6.91 32.96
C LEU A 169 11.26 -5.45 33.44
N SER A 170 10.49 -4.61 32.78
CA SER A 170 10.29 -3.21 33.20
C SER A 170 8.81 -2.83 33.15
N ILE A 171 8.32 -2.27 34.25
CA ILE A 171 6.98 -1.70 34.34
C ILE A 171 7.16 -0.19 34.23
N LEU A 172 6.49 0.42 33.25
CA LEU A 172 6.60 1.85 32.94
C LEU A 172 5.33 2.61 33.30
#